data_AF-A0A1Y0H9R7-F1
#
_entry.id   AF-A0A1Y0H9R7-F1
#
_cell.length_a   1.000
_cell.length_b   1.000
_cell.length_c   1.000
_cell.angle_alpha   90.00
_cell.angle_beta   90.00
_cell.angle_gamma   90.00
#
_symmetry.space_group_name_H-M   'P 1'
#
loop_
_entity.id
_entity.type
_entity.pdbx_description
1 polymer ?
#
loop_
_entity_poly.entity_id
_entity_poly.type
_entity_poly.pdbx_seq_one_letter_code
_entity_poly.pdbx_strand_id
1 'polypeptide(L)'
;MPMSVTYVTVHGKLREETRGGVTTRYLGDTLGNVIKTTDDSGNVTSETTYWPFGEVRTQTGTNPSPWGFCGVWGYLTDAVSRMYVRARHYRADTSRWLTVDHYWPFEQPFQYCSNRPVQYVDYLGLASSTPRNSKKKQCGIYKCSVGLHQFICVDIDRPDGTSRNCSAGLYPEGGPRPIGPGEIGDRNYDCTNFGDITCELIIRSDDYRVCEYADAVCKCIDAAKPGQYNVINRNCYQFVDWILDCACNEFRYAGGWIGNWCRERTGHRPVIT
;
A
#
# COMPACT_ATOMS: atom_id res chain seq x y z
N MET A 1 8.59 43.07 -5.63
CA MET A 1 9.19 41.91 -6.33
C MET A 1 8.51 40.65 -5.80
N PRO A 2 8.10 39.69 -6.63
CA PRO A 2 7.58 38.42 -6.13
C PRO A 2 8.67 37.77 -5.27
N MET A 3 8.34 37.44 -4.02
CA MET A 3 9.27 36.73 -3.15
C MET A 3 9.31 35.27 -3.61
N SER A 4 10.45 34.84 -4.14
CA SER A 4 10.69 33.43 -4.46
C SER A 4 10.75 32.61 -3.18
N VAL A 5 10.21 31.40 -3.23
CA VAL A 5 10.30 30.42 -2.14
C VAL A 5 11.01 29.20 -2.68
N THR A 6 12.05 28.76 -1.98
CA THR A 6 12.75 27.52 -2.29
C THR A 6 12.32 26.46 -1.30
N TYR A 7 11.96 25.27 -1.79
CA TYR A 7 11.59 24.13 -0.95
C TYR A 7 12.66 23.04 -1.04
N VAL A 8 13.07 22.49 0.09
CA VAL A 8 13.95 21.32 0.14
C VAL A 8 13.10 20.09 0.48
N THR A 9 13.17 19.10 -0.40
CA THR A 9 12.49 17.82 -0.23
C THR A 9 13.50 16.68 -0.16
N VAL A 10 13.33 15.77 0.80
CA VAL A 10 14.17 14.57 0.94
C VAL A 10 13.26 13.36 0.93
N HIS A 11 13.51 12.40 0.03
CA HIS A 11 12.64 11.24 -0.22
C HIS A 11 11.16 11.60 -0.47
N GLY A 12 10.90 12.73 -1.14
CA GLY A 12 9.55 13.22 -1.42
C GLY A 12 8.81 13.81 -0.21
N LYS A 13 9.47 13.96 0.94
CA LYS A 13 8.94 14.70 2.10
C LYS A 13 9.49 16.12 2.11
N LEU A 14 8.63 17.10 2.32
CA LEU A 14 9.04 18.48 2.57
C LEU A 14 9.79 18.57 3.90
N ARG A 15 10.97 19.19 3.89
CA ARG A 15 11.83 19.34 5.07
C ARG A 15 12.12 20.77 5.43
N GLU A 16 12.22 21.64 4.45
CA GLU A 16 12.60 23.02 4.66
C GLU A 16 11.95 23.91 3.60
N GLU A 17 11.64 25.16 3.98
CA GLU A 17 11.43 26.24 3.04
C GLU A 17 12.35 27.42 3.36
N THR A 18 12.82 28.11 2.32
CA THR A 18 13.48 29.41 2.44
C THR A 18 12.64 30.45 1.71
N ARG A 19 12.12 31.43 2.46
CA ARG A 19 11.29 32.52 1.95
C ARG A 19 11.92 33.85 2.30
N GLY A 20 12.31 34.63 1.29
CA GLY A 20 12.90 35.95 1.52
C GLY A 20 14.15 35.93 2.41
N GLY A 21 14.95 34.85 2.34
CA GLY A 21 16.14 34.66 3.17
C GLY A 21 15.90 34.05 4.56
N VAL A 22 14.64 33.83 4.96
CA VAL A 22 14.29 33.15 6.22
C VAL A 22 14.08 31.67 5.95
N THR A 23 14.85 30.83 6.64
CA THR A 23 14.72 29.37 6.59
C THR A 23 13.81 28.87 7.71
N THR A 24 12.83 28.04 7.33
CA THR A 24 11.93 27.32 8.25
C THR A 24 12.05 25.83 7.99
N ARG A 25 12.42 25.06 9.02
CA ARG A 25 12.49 23.59 8.95
C ARG A 25 11.23 22.97 9.52
N TYR A 26 10.73 21.92 8.85
CA TYR A 26 9.51 21.21 9.23
C TYR A 26 9.84 19.89 9.93
N LEU A 27 9.29 19.74 11.12
CA LEU A 27 9.33 18.49 11.86
C LEU A 27 7.97 17.83 11.74
N GLY A 28 7.95 16.73 10.99
CA GLY A 28 6.77 15.92 10.75
C GLY A 28 6.64 14.76 11.73
N ASP A 29 5.41 14.36 12.05
CA ASP A 29 5.14 13.07 12.69
C ASP A 29 5.21 11.89 11.70
N THR A 30 4.81 10.70 12.15
CA THR A 30 4.82 9.47 11.33
C THR A 30 3.81 9.52 10.17
N LEU A 31 2.69 10.21 10.35
CA LEU A 31 1.68 10.46 9.31
C LEU A 31 2.08 11.59 8.36
N GLY A 32 3.07 12.40 8.74
CA GLY A 32 3.56 13.53 7.98
C GLY A 32 2.85 14.85 8.28
N ASN A 33 2.20 14.96 9.43
CA ASN A 33 1.70 16.22 9.96
C ASN A 33 2.86 17.08 10.42
N VAL A 34 2.92 18.34 10.01
CA VAL A 34 3.90 19.31 10.52
C VAL A 34 3.51 19.66 11.96
N ILE A 35 4.20 19.08 12.93
CA ILE A 35 3.91 19.26 14.36
C ILE A 35 4.79 20.34 14.99
N LYS A 36 5.97 20.60 14.43
CA LYS A 36 6.85 21.69 14.85
C LYS A 36 7.53 22.33 13.67
N THR A 37 7.84 23.61 13.81
CA THR A 37 8.77 24.31 12.93
C THR A 37 9.94 24.85 13.73
N THR A 38 11.11 24.92 13.09
CA THR A 38 12.28 25.56 13.69
C THR A 38 12.91 26.57 12.74
N ASP A 39 13.62 27.54 13.32
CA ASP A 39 14.51 28.42 12.57
C ASP A 39 15.81 27.71 12.16
N ASP A 40 16.71 28.45 11.51
CA ASP A 40 18.01 27.95 11.07
C ASP A 40 18.94 27.56 12.24
N SER A 41 18.75 28.18 13.42
CA SER A 41 19.48 27.89 14.66
C SER A 41 18.90 26.69 15.43
N GLY A 42 17.77 26.12 14.98
CA GLY A 42 17.10 25.00 15.64
C GLY A 42 16.15 25.40 16.78
N ASN A 43 15.86 26.69 16.97
CA ASN A 43 14.87 27.12 17.95
C ASN A 43 13.47 26.83 17.42
N VAL A 44 12.58 26.33 18.28
CA VAL A 44 11.19 26.05 17.91
C VAL A 44 10.43 27.36 17.72
N THR A 45 9.90 27.57 16.51
CA THR A 45 9.14 28.76 16.11
C THR A 45 7.63 28.57 16.18
N SER A 46 7.17 27.32 16.00
CA SER A 46 5.77 26.95 16.19
C SER A 46 5.63 25.49 16.61
N GLU A 47 4.57 25.19 17.35
CA GLU A 47 4.16 23.82 17.67
C GLU A 47 2.66 23.68 17.39
N THR A 48 2.23 22.54 16.85
CA THR A 48 0.85 22.31 16.45
C THR A 48 0.45 20.87 16.72
N THR A 49 -0.74 20.69 17.29
CA THR A 49 -1.37 19.37 17.45
C THR A 49 -2.66 19.32 16.66
N TYR A 50 -3.00 18.13 16.16
CA TYR A 50 -4.14 17.91 15.29
C TYR A 50 -5.09 16.87 15.90
N TRP A 51 -6.38 17.03 15.64
CA TRP A 51 -7.34 15.94 15.72
C TRP A 51 -7.10 14.92 14.59
N PRO A 52 -7.60 13.68 14.71
CA PRO A 52 -7.32 12.62 13.74
C PRO A 52 -7.58 12.99 12.27
N PHE A 53 -8.61 13.81 12.01
CA PHE A 53 -9.00 14.24 10.66
C PHE A 53 -8.35 15.56 10.21
N GLY A 54 -7.36 16.06 10.94
CA GLY A 54 -6.54 17.19 10.53
C GLY A 54 -7.02 18.57 10.98
N GLU A 55 -8.08 18.65 11.78
CA GLU A 55 -8.43 19.88 12.48
C GLU A 55 -7.33 20.24 13.49
N VAL A 56 -6.96 21.52 13.55
CA VAL A 56 -5.97 22.00 14.53
C VAL A 56 -6.59 21.97 15.92
N ARG A 57 -5.97 21.23 16.84
CA ARG A 57 -6.39 21.14 18.24
C ARG A 57 -5.72 22.21 19.10
N THR A 58 -4.41 22.36 18.98
CA THR A 58 -3.64 23.45 19.62
C THR A 58 -2.58 23.95 18.66
N GLN A 59 -2.28 25.25 18.73
CA GLN A 59 -1.20 25.87 17.98
C GLN A 59 -0.55 26.95 18.83
N THR A 60 0.78 26.98 18.84
CA THR A 60 1.58 28.02 19.50
C THR A 60 2.59 28.61 18.52
N GLY A 61 3.04 29.82 18.82
CA GLY A 61 3.97 30.57 17.97
C GLY A 61 3.30 31.13 16.72
N THR A 62 4.12 31.58 15.77
CA THR A 62 3.65 32.00 14.44
C THR A 62 4.22 31.00 13.45
N ASN A 63 3.34 30.29 12.75
CA ASN A 63 3.77 29.42 11.66
C ASN A 63 3.66 30.23 10.35
N PRO A 64 4.78 30.64 9.73
CA PRO A 64 4.74 31.37 8.47
C PRO A 64 4.32 30.50 7.27
N SER A 65 4.12 29.19 7.49
CA SER A 65 3.94 28.20 6.44
C SER A 65 2.50 27.69 6.30
N PRO A 66 2.00 27.49 5.07
CA PRO A 66 0.70 26.87 4.80
C PRO A 66 0.69 25.35 5.00
N TRP A 67 1.85 24.74 5.29
CA TRP A 67 1.99 23.30 5.50
C TRP A 67 1.64 22.91 6.94
N GLY A 68 0.60 22.08 7.09
CA GLY A 68 0.08 21.65 8.39
C GLY A 68 -0.18 20.13 8.43
N PHE A 69 -1.45 19.74 8.55
CA PHE A 69 -1.87 18.35 8.47
C PHE A 69 -1.42 17.70 7.15
N CYS A 70 -0.75 16.54 7.23
CA CYS A 70 -0.10 15.86 6.11
C CYS A 70 0.80 16.79 5.24
N GLY A 71 1.25 17.92 5.79
CA GLY A 71 1.95 18.98 5.07
C GLY A 71 3.27 18.52 4.45
N VAL A 72 3.97 17.57 5.09
CA VAL A 72 5.23 17.05 4.51
C VAL A 72 5.01 16.29 3.20
N TRP A 73 3.78 15.84 2.94
CA TRP A 73 3.38 15.18 1.70
C TRP A 73 2.81 16.16 0.67
N GLY A 74 2.72 17.44 1.00
CA GLY A 74 2.24 18.50 0.13
C GLY A 74 0.74 18.80 0.25
N TYR A 75 0.12 18.50 1.39
CA TYR A 75 -1.21 19.06 1.72
C TYR A 75 -1.05 20.56 1.99
N LEU A 76 -1.59 21.38 1.10
CA LEU A 76 -1.48 22.83 1.18
C LEU A 76 -2.76 23.41 1.78
N THR A 77 -2.67 24.08 2.92
CA THR A 77 -3.83 24.82 3.47
C THR A 77 -4.08 26.04 2.59
N ASP A 78 -5.18 26.05 1.86
CA ASP A 78 -5.51 27.10 0.88
C ASP A 78 -6.64 28.02 1.37
N ALA A 79 -7.48 27.55 2.28
CA ALA A 79 -8.49 28.33 2.99
C ALA A 79 -8.74 27.75 4.39
N VAL A 80 -9.55 28.44 5.20
CA VAL A 80 -9.93 27.94 6.53
C VAL A 80 -10.53 26.54 6.41
N SER A 81 -9.95 25.59 7.14
CA SER A 81 -10.34 24.18 7.16
C SER A 81 -10.25 23.43 5.82
N ARG A 82 -9.73 24.06 4.75
CA ARG A 82 -9.61 23.46 3.41
C ARG A 82 -8.15 23.26 3.04
N MET A 83 -7.88 22.09 2.50
CA MET A 83 -6.55 21.69 2.05
C MET A 83 -6.62 21.24 0.60
N TYR A 84 -5.73 21.78 -0.22
CA TYR A 84 -5.48 21.28 -1.56
C TYR A 84 -4.61 20.03 -1.50
N VAL A 85 -5.10 18.95 -2.11
CA VAL A 85 -4.45 17.64 -2.19
C VAL A 85 -4.44 17.18 -3.65
N ARG A 86 -3.82 17.99 -4.52
CA ARG A 86 -3.61 17.67 -5.94
C ARG A 86 -4.92 17.36 -6.66
N ALA A 87 -5.31 16.09 -6.79
CA ALA A 87 -6.53 15.69 -7.49
C ALA A 87 -7.81 16.18 -6.79
N ARG A 88 -7.79 16.42 -5.47
CA ARG A 88 -8.97 16.81 -4.69
C ARG A 88 -8.68 17.89 -3.65
N HIS A 89 -9.76 18.46 -3.13
CA HIS A 89 -9.71 19.35 -1.96
C HIS A 89 -10.36 18.66 -0.77
N TYR A 90 -9.67 18.66 0.36
CA TYR A 90 -10.11 18.06 1.62
C TYR A 90 -10.61 19.15 2.57
N ARG A 91 -11.66 18.84 3.34
CA ARG A 91 -12.15 19.67 4.44
C ARG A 91 -12.00 18.96 5.77
N ALA A 92 -11.14 19.49 6.62
CA ALA A 92 -10.86 18.92 7.94
C ALA A 92 -12.08 19.00 8.87
N ASP A 93 -12.79 20.13 8.85
CA ASP A 93 -13.96 20.42 9.69
C ASP A 93 -15.19 19.54 9.41
N THR A 94 -15.25 18.96 8.21
CA THR A 94 -16.29 17.97 7.85
C THR A 94 -15.74 16.56 7.71
N SER A 95 -14.42 16.39 7.90
CA SER A 95 -13.69 15.14 7.74
C SER A 95 -13.90 14.47 6.37
N ARG A 96 -14.08 15.26 5.30
CA ARG A 96 -14.53 14.76 3.98
C ARG A 96 -13.85 15.47 2.80
N TRP A 97 -13.85 14.80 1.65
CA TRP A 97 -13.52 15.41 0.36
C TRP A 97 -14.63 16.33 -0.13
N LEU A 98 -14.25 17.40 -0.84
CA LEU A 98 -15.20 18.34 -1.46
C LEU A 98 -15.74 17.86 -2.81
N THR A 99 -15.04 16.94 -3.47
CA THR A 99 -15.40 16.40 -4.78
C THR A 99 -15.56 14.89 -4.67
N VAL A 100 -16.41 14.35 -5.55
CA VAL A 100 -16.64 12.89 -5.63
C VAL A 100 -15.32 12.18 -5.96
N ASP A 101 -15.06 11.07 -5.27
CA ASP A 101 -13.93 10.18 -5.52
C ASP A 101 -13.95 9.66 -6.96
N HIS A 102 -12.79 9.63 -7.62
CA HIS A 102 -12.66 9.12 -8.98
C HIS A 102 -13.04 7.63 -9.08
N TYR A 103 -12.90 6.88 -7.99
CA TYR A 103 -13.24 5.46 -7.90
C TYR A 103 -14.68 5.20 -7.46
N TRP A 104 -15.52 6.23 -7.28
CA TRP A 104 -16.96 6.04 -7.08
C TRP A 104 -17.58 5.26 -8.27
N PRO A 105 -18.43 4.24 -8.05
CA PRO A 105 -19.07 3.84 -6.78
C PRO A 105 -18.37 2.71 -6.01
N PHE A 106 -17.13 2.36 -6.36
CA PHE A 106 -16.39 1.29 -5.70
C PHE A 106 -15.79 1.70 -4.35
N GLU A 107 -15.55 3.00 -4.16
CA GLU A 107 -15.23 3.62 -2.86
C GLU A 107 -16.31 4.64 -2.48
N GLN A 108 -16.35 5.07 -1.22
CA GLN A 108 -17.31 6.09 -0.77
C GLN A 108 -17.00 7.45 -1.40
N PRO A 109 -18.00 8.24 -1.81
CA PRO A 109 -17.80 9.35 -2.74
C PRO A 109 -17.02 10.52 -2.11
N PHE A 110 -17.11 10.68 -0.80
CA PHE A 110 -16.50 11.82 -0.09
C PHE A 110 -15.66 11.40 1.12
N GLN A 111 -15.41 10.10 1.31
CA GLN A 111 -14.78 9.59 2.52
C GLN A 111 -13.28 9.79 2.49
N TYR A 112 -12.71 10.27 3.59
CA TYR A 112 -11.27 10.34 3.77
C TYR A 112 -10.74 9.08 4.44
N CYS A 113 -9.75 8.43 3.81
CA CYS A 113 -8.97 7.34 4.42
C CYS A 113 -9.80 6.20 5.04
N SER A 114 -10.95 5.85 4.44
CA SER A 114 -11.88 4.84 4.99
C SER A 114 -12.27 5.07 6.46
N ASN A 115 -12.34 6.33 6.91
CA ASN A 115 -12.51 6.75 8.31
C ASN A 115 -11.44 6.24 9.28
N ARG A 116 -10.24 5.91 8.77
CA ARG A 116 -9.07 5.46 9.55
C ARG A 116 -7.88 6.42 9.36
N PRO A 117 -8.02 7.72 9.67
CA PRO A 117 -7.02 8.73 9.33
C PRO A 117 -5.75 8.66 10.20
N VAL A 118 -5.77 7.87 11.29
CA VAL A 118 -4.58 7.60 12.12
C VAL A 118 -3.68 6.53 11.49
N GLN A 119 -4.20 5.76 10.52
CA GLN A 119 -3.50 4.64 9.88
C GLN A 119 -3.17 4.92 8.41
N TYR A 120 -3.98 5.71 7.73
CA TYR A 120 -3.86 5.97 6.30
C TYR A 120 -3.81 7.46 5.96
N VAL A 121 -3.13 7.75 4.86
CA VAL A 121 -2.99 9.06 4.24
C VAL A 121 -3.27 8.91 2.75
N ASP A 122 -4.01 9.83 2.14
CA ASP A 122 -4.16 9.91 0.69
C ASP A 122 -3.18 10.94 0.12
N TYR A 123 -2.02 10.52 -0.40
CA TYR A 123 -1.00 11.47 -0.84
C TYR A 123 -1.39 12.31 -2.05
N LEU A 124 -2.28 11.80 -2.91
CA LEU A 124 -2.56 12.41 -4.21
C LEU A 124 -4.00 12.91 -4.34
N GLY A 125 -4.83 12.69 -3.33
CA GLY A 125 -6.27 12.88 -3.42
C GLY A 125 -6.90 11.86 -4.37
N LEU A 126 -6.36 10.65 -4.46
CA LEU A 126 -6.84 9.60 -5.36
C LEU A 126 -7.24 8.32 -4.63
N ALA A 127 -6.45 7.90 -3.65
CA ALA A 127 -6.70 6.67 -2.91
C ALA A 127 -5.96 6.68 -1.57
N SER A 128 -6.55 6.01 -0.59
CA SER A 128 -5.97 5.83 0.74
C SER A 128 -4.71 4.95 0.66
N SER A 129 -3.65 5.33 1.38
CA SER A 129 -2.38 4.58 1.43
C SER A 129 -1.76 4.63 2.82
N THR A 130 -0.90 3.68 3.16
CA THR A 130 -0.19 3.71 4.44
C THR A 130 0.99 4.71 4.42
N PRO A 131 1.41 5.24 5.58
CA PRO A 131 2.59 6.08 5.71
C PRO A 131 3.82 5.47 5.04
N ARG A 132 4.43 6.20 4.09
CA ARG A 132 5.64 5.79 3.36
C ARG A 132 6.82 5.75 4.34
N ASN A 133 7.03 4.58 4.95
CA ASN A 133 8.25 4.24 5.68
C ASN A 133 9.25 3.64 4.68
N SER A 134 10.45 4.20 4.68
CA SER A 134 11.55 3.88 3.78
C SER A 134 12.16 2.50 4.06
N LYS A 135 11.46 1.46 3.57
CA LYS A 135 12.03 0.35 2.80
C LYS A 135 10.99 0.10 1.70
N LYS A 136 11.36 0.23 0.42
CA LYS A 136 10.45 -0.22 -0.66
C LYS A 136 10.36 -1.74 -0.54
N LYS A 137 9.35 -2.17 0.18
CA LYS A 137 8.98 -3.53 0.50
C LYS A 137 7.65 -3.74 -0.21
N GLN A 138 7.64 -4.66 -1.14
CA GLN A 138 6.66 -4.77 -2.22
C GLN A 138 6.04 -6.15 -2.14
N CYS A 139 4.71 -6.22 -2.25
CA CYS A 139 4.05 -7.51 -2.34
C CYS A 139 4.09 -7.94 -3.81
N GLY A 140 4.68 -9.10 -4.06
CA GLY A 140 4.93 -9.63 -5.40
C GLY A 140 4.37 -11.04 -5.53
N ILE A 141 3.61 -11.29 -6.59
CA ILE A 141 3.14 -12.62 -6.97
C ILE A 141 3.78 -12.97 -8.31
N TYR A 142 4.39 -14.13 -8.35
CA TYR A 142 5.17 -14.63 -9.47
C TYR A 142 4.64 -15.98 -9.91
N LYS A 143 4.55 -16.17 -11.22
CA LYS A 143 4.29 -17.45 -11.87
C LYS A 143 5.61 -18.00 -12.36
N CYS A 144 6.07 -19.07 -11.74
CA CYS A 144 7.35 -19.66 -12.04
C CYS A 144 7.17 -20.98 -12.79
N SER A 145 8.10 -21.29 -13.68
CA SER A 145 8.07 -22.49 -14.51
C SER A 145 9.42 -23.21 -14.49
N VAL A 146 9.38 -24.54 -14.40
CA VAL A 146 10.51 -25.44 -14.64
C VAL A 146 10.04 -26.52 -15.62
N GLY A 147 10.55 -26.48 -16.85
CA GLY A 147 10.04 -27.33 -17.93
C GLY A 147 8.55 -27.08 -18.19
N LEU A 148 7.72 -28.12 -18.09
CA LEU A 148 6.26 -28.03 -18.27
C LEU A 148 5.49 -27.78 -16.95
N HIS A 149 6.19 -27.58 -15.83
CA HIS A 149 5.56 -27.44 -14.52
C HIS A 149 5.50 -25.99 -14.10
N GLN A 150 4.36 -25.60 -13.52
CA GLN A 150 4.10 -24.26 -13.05
C GLN A 150 3.90 -24.27 -11.54
N PHE A 151 4.48 -23.27 -10.88
CA PHE A 151 4.31 -23.02 -9.45
C PHE A 151 4.15 -21.54 -9.19
N ILE A 152 3.54 -21.22 -8.05
CA ILE A 152 3.30 -19.84 -7.64
C ILE A 152 4.26 -19.50 -6.50
N CYS A 153 4.84 -18.31 -6.57
CA CYS A 153 5.71 -17.75 -5.54
C CYS A 153 5.16 -16.39 -5.13
N VAL A 154 5.05 -16.16 -3.82
CA VAL A 154 4.56 -14.91 -3.26
C VAL A 154 5.57 -14.39 -2.26
N ASP A 155 5.93 -13.13 -2.46
CA ASP A 155 6.75 -12.34 -1.54
C ASP A 155 5.84 -11.29 -0.89
N ILE A 156 5.72 -11.33 0.44
CA ILE A 156 4.94 -10.36 1.21
C ILE A 156 5.87 -9.72 2.23
N ASP A 157 6.22 -8.47 1.97
CA ASP A 157 6.90 -7.63 2.96
C ASP A 157 5.91 -6.64 3.59
N ARG A 158 5.47 -6.87 4.84
CA ARG A 158 4.51 -5.98 5.52
C ARG A 158 5.16 -4.78 6.22
N PRO A 159 4.41 -3.67 6.40
CA PRO A 159 4.88 -2.47 7.11
C PRO A 159 5.22 -2.70 8.60
N ASP A 160 4.65 -3.73 9.21
CA ASP A 160 4.85 -4.10 10.63
C ASP A 160 6.13 -4.93 10.87
N GLY A 161 6.93 -5.17 9.81
CA GLY A 161 8.13 -5.98 9.88
C GLY A 161 7.89 -7.48 9.78
N THR A 162 6.62 -7.93 9.66
CA THR A 162 6.30 -9.33 9.37
C THR A 162 6.44 -9.58 7.87
N SER A 163 7.44 -10.36 7.45
CA SER A 163 7.52 -10.87 6.09
C SER A 163 6.94 -12.28 6.04
N ARG A 164 6.14 -12.57 5.02
CA ARG A 164 5.62 -13.90 4.76
C ARG A 164 5.88 -14.24 3.31
N ASN A 165 6.77 -15.19 3.09
CA ASN A 165 6.92 -15.80 1.79
C ASN A 165 6.04 -17.05 1.77
N CYS A 166 5.51 -17.38 0.61
CA CYS A 166 4.84 -18.65 0.40
C CYS A 166 5.03 -19.10 -1.04
N SER A 167 5.24 -20.39 -1.23
CA SER A 167 5.32 -21.00 -2.56
C SER A 167 4.59 -22.34 -2.57
N ALA A 168 4.03 -22.71 -3.73
CA ALA A 168 3.47 -24.03 -3.97
C ALA A 168 3.38 -24.39 -5.45
N GLY A 169 3.47 -25.69 -5.74
CA GLY A 169 3.28 -26.28 -7.07
C GLY A 169 2.83 -27.74 -6.95
N LEU A 170 2.27 -28.30 -8.04
CA LEU A 170 1.96 -29.73 -8.15
C LEU A 170 2.98 -30.41 -9.06
N TYR A 171 3.67 -31.44 -8.56
CA TYR A 171 4.51 -32.32 -9.38
C TYR A 171 3.66 -33.49 -9.93
N PRO A 172 3.93 -34.00 -11.16
CA PRO A 172 3.22 -35.15 -11.72
C PRO A 172 3.47 -36.47 -10.98
N GLU A 173 4.53 -36.55 -10.18
CA GLU A 173 5.02 -37.81 -9.66
C GLU A 173 4.78 -37.89 -8.15
N GLY A 174 3.74 -38.62 -7.76
CA GLY A 174 3.41 -38.93 -6.37
C GLY A 174 4.49 -39.79 -5.70
N GLY A 175 5.62 -39.18 -5.35
CA GLY A 175 6.67 -39.79 -4.54
C GLY A 175 6.98 -38.93 -3.31
N PRO A 176 7.15 -39.54 -2.12
CA PRO A 176 7.50 -38.82 -0.89
C PRO A 176 9.00 -38.54 -0.92
N ARG A 177 9.44 -37.51 -1.64
CA ARG A 177 10.67 -36.85 -1.23
C ARG A 177 10.30 -35.87 -0.11
N PRO A 178 10.96 -35.93 1.06
CA PRO A 178 10.80 -34.88 2.05
C PRO A 178 11.20 -33.59 1.34
N ILE A 179 10.23 -32.67 1.15
CA ILE A 179 10.53 -31.34 0.64
C ILE A 179 11.48 -30.73 1.66
N GLY A 180 12.74 -30.59 1.29
CA GLY A 180 13.77 -30.01 2.13
C GLY A 180 13.49 -28.51 2.35
N PRO A 181 13.97 -27.92 3.46
CA PRO A 181 13.90 -26.47 3.64
C PRO A 181 14.57 -25.76 2.45
N GLY A 182 13.84 -24.89 1.76
CA GLY A 182 14.35 -24.14 0.60
C GLY A 182 14.25 -24.83 -0.77
N GLU A 183 13.51 -25.94 -0.89
CA GLU A 183 13.18 -26.53 -2.19
C GLU A 183 11.95 -25.85 -2.85
N ILE A 184 11.84 -25.94 -4.18
CA ILE A 184 10.73 -25.36 -4.96
C ILE A 184 9.40 -25.99 -4.50
N GLY A 185 8.54 -25.20 -3.85
CA GLY A 185 7.30 -25.65 -3.23
C GLY A 185 7.33 -25.70 -1.69
N ASP A 186 8.45 -25.35 -1.06
CA ASP A 186 8.51 -25.05 0.38
C ASP A 186 7.81 -23.71 0.66
N ARG A 187 7.05 -23.65 1.75
CA ARG A 187 6.41 -22.42 2.22
C ARG A 187 7.43 -21.33 2.56
N ASN A 188 8.70 -21.70 2.78
CA ASN A 188 9.79 -20.77 3.07
C ASN A 188 10.73 -20.50 1.89
N TYR A 189 10.39 -20.93 0.66
CA TYR A 189 11.23 -20.66 -0.50
C TYR A 189 11.37 -19.14 -0.74
N ASP A 190 12.61 -18.70 -0.93
CA ASP A 190 12.91 -17.29 -1.18
C ASP A 190 12.58 -16.92 -2.63
N CYS A 191 11.41 -16.29 -2.80
CA CYS A 191 10.92 -15.75 -4.06
C CYS A 191 11.73 -14.54 -4.59
N THR A 192 12.94 -14.30 -4.09
CA THR A 192 13.86 -13.28 -4.63
C THR A 192 15.12 -13.86 -5.25
N ASN A 193 15.40 -15.16 -5.05
CA ASN A 193 16.59 -15.83 -5.57
C ASN A 193 16.20 -17.08 -6.38
N PHE A 194 15.84 -16.85 -7.64
CA PHE A 194 15.20 -17.86 -8.48
C PHE A 194 16.15 -18.87 -9.17
N GLY A 195 17.47 -18.84 -8.95
CA GLY A 195 18.40 -19.79 -9.57
C GLY A 195 18.16 -19.99 -11.08
N ASP A 196 18.05 -21.24 -11.54
CA ASP A 196 17.77 -21.62 -12.95
C ASP A 196 16.27 -21.60 -13.32
N ILE A 197 15.42 -21.00 -12.49
CA ILE A 197 13.96 -20.99 -12.66
C ILE A 197 13.54 -19.73 -13.40
N THR A 198 12.71 -19.90 -14.44
CA THR A 198 12.04 -18.77 -15.11
C THR A 198 10.78 -18.37 -14.35
N CYS A 199 10.75 -17.14 -13.81
CA CYS A 199 9.58 -16.58 -13.16
C CYS A 199 9.06 -15.35 -13.92
N GLU A 200 7.77 -15.40 -14.25
CA GLU A 200 7.01 -14.28 -14.79
C GLU A 200 6.36 -13.51 -13.65
N LEU A 201 6.48 -12.19 -13.69
CA LEU A 201 5.81 -11.33 -12.73
C LEU A 201 4.32 -11.23 -13.08
N ILE A 202 3.44 -11.68 -12.18
CA ILE A 202 2.00 -11.46 -12.31
C ILE A 202 1.67 -10.04 -11.85
N ILE A 203 2.09 -9.70 -10.64
CA ILE A 203 1.76 -8.42 -10.02
C ILE A 203 2.77 -8.09 -8.93
N ARG A 204 3.28 -6.85 -8.94
CA ARG A 204 4.13 -6.32 -7.87
C ARG A 204 3.74 -4.88 -7.59
N SER A 205 3.45 -4.58 -6.34
CA SER A 205 3.03 -3.23 -5.94
C SER A 205 3.34 -2.96 -4.46
N ASP A 206 3.39 -1.68 -4.12
CA ASP A 206 3.37 -1.18 -2.75
C ASP A 206 1.93 -0.87 -2.27
N ASP A 207 0.90 -1.14 -3.08
CA ASP A 207 -0.50 -1.02 -2.69
C ASP A 207 -0.88 -2.10 -1.66
N TYR A 208 -1.47 -1.67 -0.54
CA TYR A 208 -1.92 -2.57 0.54
C TYR A 208 -2.91 -3.65 0.04
N ARG A 209 -3.69 -3.34 -0.99
CA ARG A 209 -4.64 -4.28 -1.61
C ARG A 209 -3.92 -5.44 -2.31
N VAL A 210 -2.75 -5.18 -2.89
CA VAL A 210 -1.92 -6.23 -3.49
C VAL A 210 -1.32 -7.12 -2.41
N CYS A 211 -0.96 -6.56 -1.25
CA CYS A 211 -0.51 -7.34 -0.10
C CYS A 211 -1.61 -8.19 0.53
N GLU A 212 -2.84 -7.68 0.61
CA GLU A 212 -4.00 -8.47 1.06
C GLU A 212 -4.35 -9.60 0.08
N TYR A 213 -4.27 -9.33 -1.24
CA TYR A 213 -4.45 -10.36 -2.26
C TYR A 213 -3.33 -11.42 -2.18
N ALA A 214 -2.08 -11.00 -2.02
CA ALA A 214 -0.95 -11.89 -1.80
C ALA A 214 -1.13 -12.77 -0.54
N ASP A 215 -1.67 -12.23 0.55
CA ASP A 215 -1.99 -13.04 1.74
C ASP A 215 -3.13 -14.04 1.49
N ALA A 216 -4.14 -13.67 0.69
CA ALA A 216 -5.19 -14.59 0.25
C ALA A 216 -4.62 -15.74 -0.60
N VAL A 217 -3.66 -15.45 -1.49
CA VAL A 217 -2.91 -16.47 -2.23
C VAL A 217 -2.20 -17.42 -1.25
N CYS A 218 -1.47 -16.90 -0.26
CA CYS A 218 -0.82 -17.75 0.73
C CYS A 218 -1.80 -18.57 1.57
N LYS A 219 -2.99 -18.07 1.87
CA LYS A 219 -4.04 -18.83 2.56
C LYS A 219 -4.58 -19.97 1.71
N CYS A 220 -4.82 -19.73 0.42
CA CYS A 220 -5.23 -20.76 -0.53
C CYS A 220 -4.15 -21.84 -0.69
N ILE A 221 -2.88 -21.44 -0.71
CA ILE A 221 -1.74 -22.37 -0.68
C ILE A 221 -1.72 -23.21 0.61
N ASP A 222 -1.98 -22.60 1.77
CA ASP A 222 -2.00 -23.34 3.04
C ASP A 222 -3.15 -24.35 3.13
N ALA A 223 -4.31 -23.97 2.61
CA ALA A 223 -5.48 -24.83 2.49
C ALA A 223 -5.24 -25.97 1.50
N ALA A 224 -4.35 -25.72 0.52
CA ALA A 224 -3.98 -26.67 -0.51
C ALA A 224 -2.98 -27.74 -0.04
N LYS A 225 -3.40 -28.67 0.82
CA LYS A 225 -2.50 -29.71 1.37
C LYS A 225 -2.15 -30.83 0.35
N PRO A 226 -0.89 -31.32 0.32
CA PRO A 226 -0.50 -32.46 -0.50
C PRO A 226 -1.24 -33.74 -0.07
N GLY A 227 -1.87 -34.43 -1.03
CA GLY A 227 -2.63 -35.67 -0.78
C GLY A 227 -4.15 -35.55 -0.93
N GLN A 228 -4.73 -34.34 -1.00
CA GLN A 228 -6.16 -34.16 -1.32
C GLN A 228 -6.45 -34.05 -2.82
N TYR A 229 -5.41 -34.07 -3.67
CA TYR A 229 -5.48 -33.66 -5.08
C TYR A 229 -5.65 -34.78 -6.11
N ASN A 230 -6.45 -35.80 -5.78
CA ASN A 230 -7.00 -36.69 -6.80
C ASN A 230 -8.02 -35.99 -7.74
N VAL A 231 -8.15 -34.66 -7.71
CA VAL A 231 -9.35 -33.95 -8.21
C VAL A 231 -9.09 -32.75 -9.15
N ILE A 232 -7.85 -32.40 -9.51
CA ILE A 232 -7.60 -31.38 -10.55
C ILE A 232 -7.09 -32.07 -11.81
N ASN A 233 -7.96 -32.79 -12.53
CA ASN A 233 -7.80 -33.20 -13.94
C ASN A 233 -6.35 -33.42 -14.45
N ARG A 234 -5.49 -34.10 -13.67
CA ARG A 234 -4.08 -34.48 -13.96
C ARG A 234 -3.11 -33.38 -14.44
N ASN A 235 -3.41 -32.09 -14.29
CA ASN A 235 -2.66 -31.04 -14.99
C ASN A 235 -1.97 -30.05 -14.05
N CYS A 236 -0.70 -30.30 -13.75
CA CYS A 236 0.18 -29.42 -12.96
C CYS A 236 0.24 -27.96 -13.46
N TYR A 237 -0.01 -27.74 -14.74
CA TYR A 237 -0.04 -26.41 -15.37
C TYR A 237 -1.27 -25.57 -15.02
N GLN A 238 -2.35 -26.14 -14.45
CA GLN A 238 -3.54 -25.38 -14.02
C GLN A 238 -3.51 -25.00 -12.54
N PHE A 239 -2.52 -25.49 -11.78
CA PHE A 239 -2.44 -25.27 -10.34
C PHE A 239 -2.33 -23.79 -9.98
N VAL A 240 -1.45 -23.06 -10.66
CA VAL A 240 -1.25 -21.62 -10.44
C VAL A 240 -2.55 -20.87 -10.67
N ASP A 241 -3.27 -21.21 -11.74
CA ASP A 241 -4.50 -20.49 -12.06
C ASP A 241 -5.60 -20.74 -11.04
N TRP A 242 -5.73 -21.97 -10.55
CA TRP A 242 -6.67 -22.33 -9.49
C TRP A 242 -6.37 -21.62 -8.16
N ILE A 243 -5.10 -21.51 -7.77
CA ILE A 243 -4.72 -20.78 -6.55
C ILE A 243 -5.07 -19.29 -6.67
N LEU A 244 -4.83 -18.68 -7.83
CA LEU A 244 -5.18 -17.29 -8.06
C LEU A 244 -6.70 -17.07 -8.04
N ASP A 245 -7.48 -18.02 -8.56
CA ASP A 245 -8.94 -17.98 -8.53
C ASP A 245 -9.49 -18.18 -7.10
N CYS A 246 -8.90 -19.10 -6.33
CA CYS A 246 -9.19 -19.27 -4.91
C CYS A 246 -8.92 -17.97 -4.15
N ALA A 247 -7.77 -17.34 -4.38
CA ALA A 247 -7.42 -16.08 -3.74
C ALA A 247 -8.40 -14.97 -4.12
N CYS A 248 -8.87 -14.93 -5.37
CA CYS A 248 -9.88 -13.98 -5.81
C CYS A 248 -11.25 -14.20 -5.15
N ASN A 249 -11.59 -15.44 -4.77
CA ASN A 249 -12.80 -15.74 -4.01
C ASN A 249 -12.65 -15.41 -2.51
N GLU A 250 -11.45 -15.60 -1.94
CA GLU A 250 -11.12 -15.24 -0.56
C GLU A 250 -10.95 -13.73 -0.36
N PHE A 251 -10.52 -13.01 -1.40
CA PHE A 251 -10.31 -11.56 -1.37
C PHE A 251 -11.66 -10.80 -1.36
N ARG A 252 -12.21 -10.58 -0.16
CA ARG A 252 -13.54 -9.98 0.09
C ARG A 252 -13.64 -8.46 -0.17
N TYR A 253 -12.79 -7.85 -0.98
CA TYR A 253 -12.89 -6.41 -1.27
C TYR A 253 -13.42 -6.13 -2.67
N ALA A 254 -14.62 -5.54 -2.71
CA ALA A 254 -15.43 -5.25 -3.90
C ALA A 254 -15.00 -3.98 -4.68
N GLY A 255 -13.71 -3.61 -4.68
CA GLY A 255 -13.26 -2.38 -5.35
C GLY A 255 -11.76 -2.33 -5.63
N GLY A 256 -11.38 -1.48 -6.60
CA GLY A 256 -10.00 -1.29 -7.06
C GLY A 256 -9.59 -2.18 -8.25
N TRP A 257 -8.43 -1.90 -8.83
CA TRP A 257 -7.95 -2.58 -10.03
C TRP A 257 -7.69 -4.08 -9.82
N ILE A 258 -7.27 -4.50 -8.62
CA ILE A 258 -7.12 -5.93 -8.27
C ILE A 258 -8.47 -6.66 -8.20
N GLY A 259 -9.52 -5.97 -7.74
CA GLY A 259 -10.89 -6.50 -7.74
C GLY A 259 -11.45 -6.67 -9.15
N ASN A 260 -11.13 -5.74 -10.06
CA ASN A 260 -11.47 -5.87 -11.48
C ASN A 260 -10.71 -7.02 -12.14
N TRP A 261 -9.41 -7.12 -11.88
CA TRP A 261 -8.58 -8.24 -12.35
C TRP A 261 -9.12 -9.59 -11.86
N CYS A 262 -9.52 -9.69 -10.58
CA CYS A 262 -10.17 -10.89 -10.04
C CYS A 262 -11.53 -11.18 -10.67
N ARG A 263 -12.32 -10.15 -10.99
CA ARG A 263 -13.62 -10.29 -11.66
C ARG A 263 -13.48 -10.81 -13.09
N GLU A 264 -12.52 -10.28 -13.84
CA GLU A 264 -12.20 -10.76 -15.19
C GLU A 264 -11.75 -12.22 -15.16
N ARG A 265 -11.04 -12.61 -14.10
CA ARG A 265 -10.49 -13.94 -13.93
C ARG A 265 -11.51 -15.00 -13.51
N THR A 266 -12.35 -14.72 -12.50
CA THR A 266 -13.28 -15.72 -11.95
C THR A 266 -14.69 -15.63 -12.54
N GLY A 267 -15.04 -14.54 -13.24
CA GLY A 267 -16.38 -14.27 -13.72
C GLY A 267 -17.43 -14.04 -12.62
N HIS A 268 -17.04 -14.10 -11.35
CA HIS A 268 -17.93 -13.94 -10.20
C HIS A 268 -17.99 -12.47 -9.76
N ARG A 269 -19.20 -11.98 -9.46
CA ARG A 269 -19.35 -10.73 -8.70
C ARG A 269 -19.08 -11.08 -7.22
N PRO A 270 -18.20 -10.38 -6.50
CA PRO A 270 -18.01 -10.64 -5.08
C PRO A 270 -19.36 -10.50 -4.37
N VAL A 271 -19.71 -11.49 -3.55
CA VAL A 271 -20.90 -11.42 -2.70
C VAL A 271 -20.63 -10.31 -1.69
N ILE A 272 -21.38 -9.22 -1.80
CA ILE A 272 -21.37 -8.15 -0.81
C ILE A 272 -22.03 -8.75 0.44
N THR A 273 -21.22 -9.15 1.43
CA THR A 273 -21.69 -9.42 2.80
C THR A 273 -21.32 -8.28 3.70
#